data_AF-A0A067PRN6-F1
#
_entry.id   AF-A0A067PRN6-F1
#
_cell.length_a   1.000
_cell.length_b   1.000
_cell.length_c   1.000
_cell.angle_alpha   90.00
_cell.angle_beta   90.00
_cell.angle_gamma   90.00
#
_symmetry.space_group_name_H-M   'P 1'
#
loop_
_entity.id
_entity.type
_entity.pdbx_description
1 polymer ?
#
loop_
_entity_poly.entity_id
_entity_poly.type
_entity_poly.pdbx_seq_one_letter_code
_entity_poly.pdbx_strand_id
1 'polypeptide(L)'
;MANPTMPICGDRTAPVFDGRGEQLRQYFEDLEALFDNCTITADIDKIKYSVKYLKVDDVDWWKSLDEYHVATTAYDAFKKTVYMLYPGVQMERANQRRDLDAIAEKWRNVPITSLETLGNYHREFMMVAKFLIKENKLTMVDVELLFLKGFEDGFQNRMMARFTITHPNAYEDDPFSIKDTFANAQFLLKGLGAQATPTPLVPIIPGFIAPNIPVIPTPAFLADD
;
A
#
# COMPACT_ATOMS: atom_id res chain seq x y z
N MET A 1 35.65 -17.24 6.22
CA MET A 1 34.82 -17.43 5.00
C MET A 1 35.26 -16.34 4.04
N ALA A 2 35.50 -16.66 2.76
CA ALA A 2 35.90 -15.64 1.79
C ALA A 2 34.74 -14.66 1.59
N ASN A 3 35.02 -13.35 1.64
CA ASN A 3 34.00 -12.35 1.32
C ASN A 3 33.60 -12.51 -0.16
N PRO A 4 32.30 -12.48 -0.48
CA PRO A 4 31.86 -12.56 -1.87
C PRO A 4 32.46 -11.39 -2.65
N THR A 5 32.96 -11.69 -3.85
CA THR A 5 33.54 -10.71 -4.76
C THR A 5 32.46 -10.23 -5.73
N MET A 6 32.53 -8.98 -6.17
CA MET A 6 31.58 -8.42 -7.12
C MET A 6 31.46 -9.29 -8.38
N PRO A 7 30.24 -9.52 -8.88
CA PRO A 7 30.01 -10.39 -10.02
C PRO A 7 30.75 -9.89 -11.28
N ILE A 8 31.03 -10.82 -12.18
CA ILE A 8 31.60 -10.51 -13.49
C ILE A 8 30.47 -10.01 -14.39
N CYS A 9 30.75 -9.04 -15.26
CA CYS A 9 29.76 -8.56 -16.21
C CYS A 9 29.25 -9.73 -17.08
N GLY A 10 27.93 -9.92 -17.14
CA GLY A 10 27.30 -11.03 -17.87
C GLY A 10 27.13 -12.32 -17.07
N ASP A 11 27.50 -12.37 -15.79
CA ASP A 11 27.18 -13.48 -14.89
C ASP A 11 25.70 -13.45 -14.48
N ARG A 12 25.14 -14.59 -14.07
CA ARG A 12 23.73 -14.74 -13.68
C ARG A 12 23.35 -13.86 -12.48
N THR A 13 24.32 -13.52 -11.65
CA THR A 13 24.16 -12.69 -10.45
C THR A 13 24.54 -11.22 -10.68
N ALA A 14 24.94 -10.84 -11.90
CA ALA A 14 25.26 -9.47 -12.23
C ALA A 14 23.97 -8.64 -12.42
N PRO A 15 23.93 -7.40 -11.90
CA PRO A 15 22.80 -6.52 -12.15
C PRO A 15 22.82 -6.10 -13.63
N VAL A 16 21.64 -6.00 -14.24
CA VAL A 16 21.50 -5.67 -15.66
C VAL A 16 20.72 -4.39 -15.78
N PHE A 17 21.26 -3.44 -16.54
CA PHE A 17 20.55 -2.23 -16.93
C PHE A 17 20.36 -2.23 -18.44
N ASP A 18 19.12 -2.03 -18.89
CA ASP A 18 18.78 -2.11 -20.31
C ASP A 18 18.63 -0.76 -21.00
N GLY A 19 18.91 0.34 -20.31
CA GLY A 19 18.74 1.71 -20.80
C GLY A 19 17.37 2.30 -20.46
N ARG A 20 16.42 1.49 -19.96
CA ARG A 20 15.09 1.97 -19.61
C ARG A 20 15.10 2.56 -18.22
N GLY A 21 14.51 3.74 -18.16
CA GLY A 21 14.47 4.48 -16.93
C GLY A 21 13.78 3.75 -15.75
N GLU A 22 12.70 3.02 -16.01
CA GLU A 22 11.95 2.27 -14.99
C GLU A 22 12.82 1.21 -14.27
N GLN A 23 13.85 0.68 -14.93
CA GLN A 23 14.77 -0.32 -14.37
C GLN A 23 15.95 0.29 -13.64
N LEU A 24 16.20 1.60 -13.77
CA LEU A 24 17.34 2.27 -13.15
C LEU A 24 17.27 2.18 -11.62
N ARG A 25 16.07 2.22 -11.04
CA ARG A 25 15.85 2.03 -9.61
C ARG A 25 16.25 0.63 -9.16
N GLN A 26 15.71 -0.40 -9.82
CA GLN A 26 16.02 -1.79 -9.51
C GLN A 26 17.51 -2.08 -9.65
N TYR A 27 18.14 -1.52 -10.70
CA TYR A 27 19.57 -1.64 -10.92
C TYR A 27 20.41 -1.07 -9.76
N PHE A 28 20.06 0.10 -9.25
CA PHE A 28 20.75 0.68 -8.09
C PHE A 28 20.47 -0.08 -6.79
N GLU A 29 19.26 -0.59 -6.59
CA GLU A 29 18.91 -1.43 -5.42
C GLU A 29 19.72 -2.75 -5.42
N ASP A 30 19.83 -3.41 -6.57
CA ASP A 30 20.61 -4.64 -6.73
C ASP A 30 22.12 -4.37 -6.50
N LEU A 31 22.63 -3.22 -6.97
CA LEU A 31 24.00 -2.78 -6.71
C LEU A 31 24.25 -2.49 -5.24
N GLU A 32 23.33 -1.82 -4.54
CA GLU A 32 23.44 -1.54 -3.11
C GLU A 32 23.46 -2.82 -2.28
N ALA A 33 22.59 -3.79 -2.60
CA ALA A 33 22.63 -5.12 -1.99
C ALA A 33 23.96 -5.84 -2.25
N LEU A 34 24.54 -5.70 -3.45
CA LEU A 34 25.85 -6.25 -3.78
C LEU A 34 27.00 -5.54 -3.03
N PHE A 35 26.92 -4.22 -2.85
CA PHE A 35 27.90 -3.46 -2.07
C PHE A 35 27.89 -3.87 -0.61
N ASP A 36 26.71 -4.06 -0.03
CA ASP A 36 26.55 -4.54 1.35
C ASP A 36 27.12 -5.95 1.51
N ASN A 37 26.78 -6.85 0.58
CA ASN A 37 27.29 -8.23 0.58
C ASN A 37 28.81 -8.30 0.39
N CYS A 38 29.38 -7.46 -0.48
CA CYS A 38 30.82 -7.42 -0.77
C CYS A 38 31.61 -6.48 0.15
N THR A 39 30.96 -5.85 1.14
CA THR A 39 31.55 -4.89 2.08
C THR A 39 32.26 -3.70 1.41
N ILE A 40 31.71 -3.19 0.30
CA ILE A 40 32.26 -2.05 -0.44
C ILE A 40 31.77 -0.75 0.20
N THR A 41 32.67 -0.06 0.90
CA THR A 41 32.34 1.16 1.64
C THR A 41 32.79 2.44 0.95
N ALA A 42 33.79 2.37 0.06
CA ALA A 42 34.31 3.53 -0.63
C ALA A 42 33.37 3.99 -1.76
N ASP A 43 32.94 5.25 -1.73
CA ASP A 43 32.03 5.81 -2.74
C ASP A 43 32.61 5.79 -4.15
N ILE A 44 33.91 6.03 -4.29
CA ILE A 44 34.62 5.93 -5.58
C ILE A 44 34.48 4.53 -6.17
N ASP A 45 34.56 3.49 -5.35
CA ASP A 45 34.43 2.11 -5.83
C ASP A 45 32.98 1.80 -6.20
N LYS A 46 32.00 2.27 -5.41
CA LYS A 46 30.58 2.16 -5.76
C LYS A 46 30.26 2.82 -7.10
N ILE A 47 30.80 4.01 -7.37
CA ILE A 47 30.64 4.72 -8.65
C ILE A 47 31.31 3.95 -9.81
N LYS A 48 32.49 3.36 -9.61
CA LYS A 48 33.12 2.52 -10.66
C LYS A 48 32.29 1.28 -10.97
N TYR A 49 31.75 0.63 -9.95
CA TYR A 49 30.92 -0.56 -10.13
C TYR A 49 29.56 -0.26 -10.74
N SER A 50 28.98 0.91 -10.49
CA SER A 50 27.70 1.29 -11.10
C SER A 50 27.80 1.44 -12.62
N VAL A 51 28.98 1.76 -13.15
CA VAL A 51 29.24 1.84 -14.59
C VAL A 51 29.64 0.49 -15.20
N LYS A 52 30.14 -0.46 -14.38
CA LYS A 52 30.72 -1.73 -14.85
C LYS A 52 29.72 -2.63 -15.59
N TYR A 53 28.44 -2.59 -15.23
CA TYR A 53 27.42 -3.51 -15.75
C TYR A 53 26.49 -2.87 -16.80
N LEU A 54 26.82 -1.66 -17.23
CA LEU A 54 26.08 -0.93 -18.25
C LEU A 54 26.43 -1.42 -19.66
N LYS A 55 25.54 -1.16 -20.62
CA LYS A 55 25.84 -1.30 -22.05
C LYS A 55 26.80 -0.21 -22.50
N VAL A 56 27.53 -0.47 -23.59
CA VAL A 56 28.59 0.43 -24.10
C VAL A 56 28.07 1.87 -24.28
N ASP A 57 26.87 2.04 -24.84
CA ASP A 57 26.30 3.38 -25.07
C ASP A 57 26.01 4.13 -23.76
N ASP A 58 25.50 3.43 -22.73
CA ASP A 58 25.19 4.02 -21.42
C ASP A 58 26.46 4.29 -20.58
N VAL A 59 27.51 3.48 -20.77
CA VAL A 59 28.82 3.66 -20.13
C VAL A 59 29.42 5.01 -20.48
N ASP A 60 29.40 5.38 -21.76
CA ASP A 60 30.01 6.62 -22.23
C ASP A 60 29.25 7.84 -21.68
N TRP A 61 27.92 7.75 -21.60
CA TRP A 61 27.08 8.78 -21.00
C TRP A 61 27.36 8.95 -19.50
N TRP A 62 27.47 7.86 -18.73
CA TRP A 62 27.68 7.97 -17.28
C TRP A 62 29.10 8.39 -16.93
N LYS A 63 30.10 8.00 -17.76
CA LYS A 63 31.47 8.48 -17.62
C LYS A 63 31.63 9.94 -18.02
N SER A 64 30.75 10.50 -18.85
CA SER A 64 30.78 11.91 -19.22
C SER A 64 30.39 12.87 -18.09
N LEU A 65 29.81 12.34 -17.01
CA LEU A 65 29.44 13.12 -15.83
C LEU A 65 30.67 13.58 -15.05
N ASP A 66 30.71 14.86 -14.68
CA ASP A 66 31.79 15.43 -13.86
C ASP A 66 31.90 14.69 -12.51
N GLU A 67 30.75 14.24 -11.98
CA GLU A 67 30.61 13.47 -10.74
C GLU A 67 31.39 12.15 -10.77
N TYR A 68 31.57 11.54 -11.95
CA TYR A 68 32.36 10.31 -12.10
C TYR A 68 33.87 10.56 -11.96
N HIS A 69 34.34 11.73 -12.38
CA HIS A 69 35.76 12.09 -12.39
C HIS A 69 36.24 12.69 -11.06
N VAL A 70 35.33 13.22 -10.25
CA VAL A 70 35.65 13.82 -8.97
C VAL A 70 35.74 12.74 -7.88
N ALA A 71 36.95 12.52 -7.37
CA ALA A 71 37.24 11.50 -6.35
C ALA A 71 36.56 11.75 -4.99
N THR A 72 36.09 12.99 -4.72
CA THR A 72 35.37 13.35 -3.49
C THR A 72 33.86 13.28 -3.63
N THR A 73 33.35 12.83 -4.78
CA THR A 73 31.91 12.76 -5.02
C THR A 73 31.29 11.66 -4.17
N ALA A 74 30.28 12.03 -3.38
CA ALA A 74 29.44 11.07 -2.69
C ALA A 74 28.65 10.23 -3.70
N TYR A 75 28.54 8.92 -3.47
CA TYR A 75 27.79 8.01 -4.33
C TYR A 75 26.33 8.48 -4.55
N ASP A 76 25.71 9.07 -3.51
CA ASP A 76 24.36 9.64 -3.61
C ASP A 76 24.26 10.84 -4.54
N ALA A 77 25.30 11.68 -4.61
CA ALA A 77 25.35 12.81 -5.54
C ALA A 77 25.47 12.31 -6.99
N PHE A 78 26.32 11.31 -7.23
CA PHE A 78 26.42 10.66 -8.55
C PHE A 78 25.08 10.03 -8.97
N LYS A 79 24.44 9.25 -8.08
CA LYS A 79 23.10 8.69 -8.34
C LYS A 79 22.14 9.80 -8.77
N LYS A 80 22.12 10.93 -8.05
CA LYS A 80 21.22 12.06 -8.36
C LYS A 80 21.41 12.61 -9.75
N THR A 81 22.65 12.85 -10.16
CA THR A 81 22.93 13.33 -11.51
C THR A 81 22.55 12.28 -12.56
N VAL A 82 22.82 10.99 -12.30
CA VAL A 82 22.40 9.90 -13.19
C VAL A 82 20.89 9.85 -13.34
N TYR A 83 20.11 9.98 -12.27
CA TYR A 83 18.65 10.03 -12.38
C TYR A 83 18.14 11.25 -13.16
N MET A 84 18.83 12.40 -13.08
CA MET A 84 18.48 13.58 -13.88
C MET A 84 18.67 13.36 -15.39
N LEU A 85 19.61 12.48 -15.80
CA LEU A 85 19.82 12.12 -17.21
C LEU A 85 18.66 11.35 -17.83
N TYR A 86 17.84 10.68 -17.02
CA TYR A 86 16.71 9.90 -17.49
C TYR A 86 15.38 10.57 -17.10
N PRO A 87 14.87 11.54 -17.90
CA PRO A 87 13.58 12.17 -17.66
C PRO A 87 12.48 11.10 -17.73
N GLY A 88 11.78 10.90 -16.61
CA GLY A 88 10.83 9.79 -16.41
C GLY A 88 11.24 8.85 -15.28
N VAL A 89 12.52 8.88 -14.88
CA VAL A 89 13.02 8.18 -13.68
C VAL A 89 13.21 9.17 -12.57
N GLN A 90 12.15 9.30 -11.81
CA GLN A 90 12.15 10.11 -10.62
C GLN A 90 13.01 9.41 -9.54
N MET A 91 14.22 9.91 -9.29
CA MET A 91 15.11 9.47 -8.18
C MET A 91 14.32 9.42 -6.87
N GLU A 92 13.72 10.57 -6.57
CA GLU A 92 12.62 10.74 -5.66
C GLU A 92 11.39 10.80 -6.54
N ARG A 93 10.37 9.94 -6.34
CA ARG A 93 8.99 10.17 -6.77
C ARG A 93 8.67 11.68 -6.64
N ALA A 94 8.81 12.42 -7.72
CA ALA A 94 8.53 13.84 -7.75
C ALA A 94 7.02 13.94 -7.95
N ASN A 95 6.34 13.69 -6.82
CA ASN A 95 5.16 14.36 -6.28
C ASN A 95 4.59 13.47 -5.15
N GLN A 96 5.38 13.06 -4.15
CA GLN A 96 4.94 12.05 -3.15
C GLN A 96 3.64 12.40 -2.41
N ARG A 97 3.34 13.69 -2.18
CA ARG A 97 2.01 14.10 -1.69
C ARG A 97 0.92 13.80 -2.73
N ARG A 98 1.15 14.17 -4.00
CA ARG A 98 0.24 13.88 -5.12
C ARG A 98 0.08 12.37 -5.34
N ASP A 99 1.10 11.57 -5.09
CA ASP A 99 1.00 10.10 -5.18
C ASP A 99 0.11 9.56 -4.07
N LEU A 100 0.26 10.06 -2.84
CA LEU A 100 -0.61 9.69 -1.72
C LEU A 100 -2.05 10.17 -1.95
N ASP A 101 -2.22 11.40 -2.46
CA ASP A 101 -3.51 11.94 -2.91
C ASP A 101 -4.11 11.09 -4.04
N ALA A 102 -3.32 10.68 -5.03
CA ALA A 102 -3.78 9.85 -6.14
C ALA A 102 -4.18 8.45 -5.67
N ILE A 103 -3.48 7.86 -4.69
CA ILE A 103 -3.90 6.61 -4.06
C ILE A 103 -5.23 6.83 -3.33
N ALA A 104 -5.37 7.91 -2.55
CA ALA A 104 -6.63 8.22 -1.88
C ALA A 104 -7.77 8.42 -2.88
N GLU A 105 -7.56 9.17 -3.96
CA GLU A 105 -8.56 9.40 -5.02
C GLU A 105 -8.91 8.12 -5.78
N LYS A 106 -7.91 7.28 -6.10
CA LYS A 106 -8.12 5.96 -6.70
C LYS A 106 -9.03 5.11 -5.82
N TRP A 107 -8.71 5.00 -4.53
CA TRP A 107 -9.44 4.16 -3.60
C TRP A 107 -10.80 4.72 -3.18
N ARG A 108 -10.98 6.06 -3.23
CA ARG A 108 -12.28 6.71 -3.04
C ARG A 108 -13.33 6.21 -4.04
N ASN A 109 -12.89 5.90 -5.27
CA ASN A 109 -13.77 5.39 -6.33
C ASN A 109 -13.95 3.85 -6.28
N VAL A 110 -13.27 3.15 -5.37
CA VAL A 110 -13.35 1.69 -5.23
C VAL A 110 -14.16 1.36 -3.97
N PRO A 111 -15.33 0.72 -4.10
CA PRO A 111 -16.15 0.39 -2.94
C PRO A 111 -15.45 -0.69 -2.08
N ILE A 112 -15.09 -0.33 -0.85
CA ILE A 112 -14.48 -1.26 0.10
C ILE A 112 -15.58 -2.10 0.74
N THR A 113 -15.81 -3.30 0.21
CA THR A 113 -16.89 -4.22 0.65
C THR A 113 -16.37 -5.44 1.43
N SER A 114 -15.06 -5.69 1.41
CA SER A 114 -14.45 -6.84 2.07
C SER A 114 -13.22 -6.45 2.90
N LEU A 115 -12.90 -7.28 3.92
CA LEU A 115 -11.70 -7.10 4.73
C LEU A 115 -10.41 -7.22 3.90
N GLU A 116 -10.43 -8.01 2.83
CA GLU A 116 -9.30 -8.13 1.90
C GLU A 116 -9.06 -6.82 1.15
N THR A 117 -10.13 -6.22 0.60
CA THR A 117 -10.08 -4.94 -0.11
C THR A 117 -9.58 -3.82 0.82
N LEU A 118 -10.06 -3.81 2.07
CA LEU A 118 -9.57 -2.89 3.11
C LEU A 118 -8.08 -3.09 3.41
N GLY A 119 -7.63 -4.34 3.50
CA GLY A 119 -6.23 -4.68 3.73
C GLY A 119 -5.32 -4.29 2.56
N ASN A 120 -5.82 -4.36 1.32
CA ASN A 120 -5.11 -3.90 0.13
C ASN A 120 -4.93 -2.39 0.14
N TYR A 121 -6.01 -1.64 0.40
CA TYR A 121 -5.95 -0.19 0.56
C TYR A 121 -4.93 0.23 1.63
N HIS A 122 -5.03 -0.35 2.83
CA HIS A 122 -4.13 -0.03 3.93
C HIS A 122 -2.66 -0.29 3.58
N ARG A 123 -2.34 -1.41 2.92
CA ARG A 123 -0.96 -1.73 2.50
C ARG A 123 -0.42 -0.75 1.46
N GLU A 124 -1.19 -0.48 0.41
CA GLU A 124 -0.78 0.43 -0.68
C GLU A 124 -0.58 1.85 -0.15
N PHE A 125 -1.51 2.35 0.68
CA PHE A 125 -1.42 3.67 1.30
C PHE A 125 -0.24 3.78 2.28
N MET A 126 -0.08 2.82 3.20
CA MET A 126 0.98 2.86 4.21
C MET A 126 2.38 2.71 3.63
N MET A 127 2.54 2.01 2.51
CA MET A 127 3.83 1.89 1.83
C MET A 127 4.37 3.26 1.40
N VAL A 128 3.49 4.15 0.89
CA VAL A 128 3.86 5.51 0.48
C VAL A 128 3.93 6.45 1.68
N ALA A 129 2.97 6.36 2.60
CA ALA A 129 2.92 7.21 3.79
C ALA A 129 4.14 7.06 4.71
N LYS A 130 4.63 5.83 4.95
CA LYS A 130 5.82 5.59 5.79
C LYS A 130 7.07 6.28 5.25
N PHE A 131 7.23 6.28 3.93
CA PHE A 131 8.33 6.96 3.27
C PHE A 131 8.22 8.49 3.46
N LEU A 132 7.02 9.04 3.25
CA LEU A 132 6.74 10.47 3.41
C LEU A 132 6.97 11.01 4.82
N ILE A 133 6.60 10.23 5.83
CA ILE A 133 6.83 10.56 7.24
C ILE A 133 8.34 10.55 7.54
N LYS A 134 9.07 9.54 7.03
CA LYS A 134 10.52 9.42 7.23
C LYS A 134 11.28 10.62 6.63
N GLU A 135 10.85 11.10 5.48
CA GLU A 135 11.41 12.27 4.80
C GLU A 135 10.93 13.62 5.37
N ASN A 136 10.11 13.62 6.41
CA ASN A 136 9.52 14.84 7.01
C ASN A 136 8.75 15.72 5.99
N LYS A 137 8.17 15.08 4.96
CA LYS A 137 7.44 15.76 3.88
C LYS A 137 5.95 15.93 4.19
N LEU A 138 5.38 15.05 5.00
CA LEU A 138 4.03 15.15 5.55
C LEU A 138 4.07 14.95 7.06
N THR A 139 3.19 15.65 7.78
CA THR A 139 2.95 15.35 9.19
C THR A 139 2.10 14.08 9.33
N MET A 140 2.15 13.43 10.50
CA MET A 140 1.28 12.29 10.79
C MET A 140 -0.21 12.65 10.64
N VAL A 141 -0.57 13.87 11.05
CA VAL A 141 -1.92 14.42 10.94
C VAL A 141 -2.38 14.49 9.48
N ASP A 142 -1.54 14.98 8.57
CA ASP A 142 -1.87 15.04 7.15
C ASP A 142 -2.12 13.65 6.56
N VAL A 143 -1.32 12.67 6.98
CA VAL A 143 -1.46 11.28 6.53
C VAL A 143 -2.77 10.67 7.03
N GLU A 144 -3.14 10.93 8.28
CA GLU A 144 -4.40 10.46 8.88
C GLU A 144 -5.64 11.03 8.17
N LEU A 145 -5.63 12.33 7.87
CA LEU A 145 -6.68 12.99 7.09
C LEU A 145 -6.77 12.42 5.68
N LEU A 146 -5.63 12.21 5.01
CA LEU A 146 -5.60 11.61 3.67
C LEU A 146 -6.05 10.15 3.67
N PHE A 147 -5.75 9.41 4.73
CA PHE A 147 -6.19 8.02 4.86
C PHE A 147 -7.71 7.92 4.94
N LEU A 148 -8.34 8.84 5.67
CA LEU A 148 -9.80 8.91 5.73
C LEU A 148 -10.42 9.36 4.38
N LYS A 149 -9.77 10.30 3.68
CA LYS A 149 -10.21 10.82 2.38
C LYS A 149 -10.31 9.73 1.31
N GLY A 150 -9.52 8.66 1.43
CA GLY A 150 -9.46 7.56 0.47
C GLY A 150 -10.58 6.51 0.57
N PHE A 151 -11.48 6.64 1.54
CA PHE A 151 -12.69 5.81 1.58
C PHE A 151 -13.79 6.41 0.68
N GLU A 152 -14.75 5.59 0.25
CA GLU A 152 -15.96 6.06 -0.44
C GLU A 152 -16.80 6.95 0.49
N ASP A 153 -17.42 8.02 -0.02
CA ASP A 153 -18.20 8.99 0.77
C ASP A 153 -19.32 8.31 1.61
N GLY A 154 -20.02 7.34 1.04
CA GLY A 154 -21.05 6.58 1.75
C GLY A 154 -20.48 5.73 2.90
N PHE A 155 -19.25 5.24 2.76
CA PHE A 155 -18.53 4.50 3.80
C PHE A 155 -17.99 5.44 4.88
N GLN A 156 -17.43 6.59 4.47
CA GLN A 156 -16.96 7.65 5.38
C GLN A 156 -18.08 8.13 6.31
N ASN A 157 -19.28 8.39 5.79
CA ASN A 157 -20.42 8.82 6.62
C ASN A 157 -20.76 7.82 7.73
N ARG A 158 -20.71 6.51 7.43
CA ARG A 158 -20.93 5.46 8.43
C ARG A 158 -19.79 5.40 9.46
N MET A 159 -18.55 5.60 9.02
CA MET A 159 -17.40 5.69 9.92
C MET A 159 -17.52 6.88 10.86
N MET A 160 -17.86 8.06 10.34
CA MET A 160 -18.06 9.28 11.12
C MET A 160 -19.18 9.12 12.14
N ALA A 161 -20.33 8.58 11.75
CA ALA A 161 -21.44 8.31 12.67
C ALA A 161 -21.02 7.41 13.85
N ARG A 162 -20.19 6.40 13.60
CA ARG A 162 -19.66 5.55 14.67
C ARG A 162 -18.58 6.25 15.49
N PHE A 163 -17.78 7.14 14.90
CA PHE A 163 -16.80 7.92 15.65
C PHE A 163 -17.47 8.85 16.66
N THR A 164 -18.57 9.52 16.30
CA THR A 164 -19.36 10.35 17.23
C THR A 164 -19.84 9.56 18.46
N ILE A 165 -20.18 8.28 18.29
CA ILE A 165 -20.64 7.42 19.40
C ILE A 165 -19.46 6.92 20.25
N THR A 166 -18.34 6.59 19.61
CA THR A 166 -17.19 5.95 20.28
C THR A 166 -16.22 6.94 20.92
N HIS A 167 -16.21 8.18 20.45
CA HIS A 167 -15.32 9.23 20.93
C HIS A 167 -16.13 10.50 21.30
N PRO A 168 -17.00 10.43 22.33
CA PRO A 168 -17.89 11.55 22.70
C PRO A 168 -17.16 12.81 23.21
N ASN A 169 -15.87 12.70 23.55
CA ASN A 169 -15.04 13.80 24.05
C ASN A 169 -13.93 14.22 23.06
N ALA A 170 -13.93 13.71 21.83
CA ALA A 170 -12.97 14.17 20.82
C ALA A 170 -13.33 15.60 20.38
N TYR A 171 -12.33 16.48 20.28
CA TYR A 171 -12.51 17.80 19.69
C TYR A 171 -12.76 17.66 18.18
N GLU A 172 -13.60 18.53 17.61
CA GLU A 172 -14.02 18.47 16.19
C GLU A 172 -12.85 18.51 15.19
N ASP A 173 -11.70 19.04 15.60
CA ASP A 173 -10.47 19.18 14.79
C ASP A 173 -9.43 18.08 15.02
N ASP A 174 -9.65 17.12 15.95
CA ASP A 174 -8.65 16.10 16.23
C ASP A 174 -8.75 14.95 15.19
N PRO A 175 -7.72 14.74 14.36
CA PRO A 175 -7.75 13.69 13.34
C PRO A 175 -7.84 12.30 13.97
N PHE A 176 -8.68 11.43 13.40
CA PHE A 176 -8.76 10.05 13.85
C PHE A 176 -7.49 9.29 13.43
N SER A 177 -6.88 8.60 14.39
CA SER A 177 -5.67 7.83 14.09
C SER A 177 -5.91 6.79 12.99
N ILE A 178 -4.87 6.48 12.19
CA ILE A 178 -4.98 5.43 11.15
C ILE A 178 -5.45 4.11 11.78
N LYS A 179 -4.99 3.81 12.99
CA LYS A 179 -5.33 2.60 13.73
C LYS A 179 -6.83 2.56 14.06
N ASP A 180 -7.38 3.65 14.58
CA ASP A 180 -8.79 3.71 14.96
C ASP A 180 -9.69 3.74 13.73
N THR A 181 -9.27 4.45 12.68
CA THR A 181 -9.93 4.47 11.36
C THR A 181 -9.98 3.08 10.75
N PHE A 182 -8.88 2.34 10.77
CA PHE A 182 -8.82 0.97 10.27
C PHE A 182 -9.67 0.01 11.10
N ALA A 183 -9.61 0.10 12.43
CA ALA A 183 -10.43 -0.73 13.33
C ALA A 183 -11.94 -0.45 13.15
N ASN A 184 -12.31 0.82 12.97
CA ASN A 184 -13.67 1.26 12.71
C ASN A 184 -14.17 0.69 11.37
N ALA A 185 -13.36 0.79 10.30
CA ALA A 185 -13.67 0.21 9.00
C ALA A 185 -13.87 -1.32 9.08
N GLN A 186 -12.99 -2.03 9.80
CA GLN A 186 -13.14 -3.48 10.01
C GLN A 186 -14.45 -3.84 10.72
N PHE A 187 -14.84 -3.05 11.73
CA PHE A 187 -16.09 -3.27 12.44
C PHE A 187 -17.30 -3.11 11.52
N LEU A 188 -17.32 -2.05 10.71
CA LEU A 188 -18.41 -1.82 9.75
C LEU A 188 -18.51 -2.93 8.71
N LEU A 189 -17.38 -3.42 8.19
CA LEU A 189 -17.35 -4.53 7.24
C LEU A 189 -17.84 -5.86 7.85
N LYS A 190 -17.52 -6.13 9.13
CA LYS A 190 -18.06 -7.28 9.86
C LYS A 190 -19.56 -7.14 10.12
N GLY A 191 -20.04 -5.93 10.39
CA GLY A 191 -21.47 -5.62 10.57
C GLY A 191 -22.28 -5.72 9.27
N LEU A 192 -21.69 -5.40 8.11
CA LEU A 192 -22.31 -5.56 6.79
C LEU A 192 -22.66 -7.03 6.48
N GLY A 193 -21.85 -7.99 6.95
CA GLY A 193 -22.17 -9.42 6.87
C GLY A 193 -23.39 -9.85 7.70
N ALA A 194 -23.80 -9.05 8.68
CA ALA A 194 -24.96 -9.33 9.54
C ALA A 194 -26.26 -8.64 9.08
N GLN A 195 -26.19 -7.75 8.08
CA GLN A 195 -27.36 -7.01 7.55
C GLN A 195 -27.96 -7.65 6.28
N ALA A 196 -27.39 -8.75 5.78
CA ALA A 196 -27.87 -9.46 4.60
C ALA A 196 -29.01 -10.45 4.93
N THR A 197 -30.09 -9.96 5.53
CA THR A 197 -31.45 -10.42 5.25
C THR A 197 -32.40 -9.27 5.62
N PRO A 198 -32.95 -8.51 4.66
CA PRO A 198 -34.23 -7.87 4.92
C PRO A 198 -35.24 -9.00 5.08
N THR A 199 -35.54 -9.39 6.32
CA THR A 199 -36.75 -10.14 6.62
C THR A 199 -37.89 -9.29 6.06
N PRO A 200 -38.67 -9.75 5.07
CA PRO A 200 -39.82 -8.98 4.62
C PRO A 200 -40.72 -8.76 5.82
N LEU A 201 -40.91 -7.50 6.20
CA LEU A 201 -41.88 -7.11 7.21
C LEU A 201 -43.24 -7.52 6.67
N VAL A 202 -43.75 -8.67 7.13
CA VAL A 202 -45.13 -9.07 6.87
C VAL A 202 -46.01 -7.98 7.48
N PRO A 203 -46.87 -7.30 6.71
CA PRO A 203 -47.80 -6.35 7.28
C PRO A 203 -48.75 -7.11 8.21
N ILE A 204 -48.77 -6.72 9.48
CA ILE A 204 -49.76 -7.22 10.44
C ILE A 204 -51.11 -6.70 9.98
N ILE A 205 -51.89 -7.55 9.33
CA ILE A 205 -53.31 -7.29 9.03
C ILE A 205 -54.09 -7.66 10.28
N PRO A 206 -54.71 -6.72 11.01
CA PRO A 206 -55.58 -7.06 12.13
C PRO A 206 -56.86 -7.70 11.57
N GLY A 207 -57.01 -9.02 11.76
CA GLY A 207 -58.27 -9.70 11.45
C GLY A 207 -58.22 -11.16 10.98
N PHE A 208 -57.05 -11.80 10.87
CA PHE A 208 -57.02 -13.19 10.42
C PHE A 208 -57.26 -14.18 11.58
N ILE A 209 -58.52 -14.58 11.75
CA ILE A 209 -58.91 -15.73 12.56
C ILE A 209 -58.43 -16.98 11.83
N ALA A 210 -57.51 -17.75 12.45
CA ALA A 210 -57.09 -19.04 11.92
C ALA A 210 -58.29 -20.00 11.86
N PRO A 211 -58.53 -20.71 10.75
CA PRO A 211 -59.53 -21.77 10.73
C PRO A 211 -59.07 -22.93 11.61
N ASN A 212 -59.98 -23.37 12.46
CA ASN A 212 -59.86 -24.47 13.39
C ASN A 212 -59.37 -25.74 12.66
N ILE A 213 -58.18 -26.24 13.01
CA ILE A 213 -57.65 -27.50 12.46
C ILE A 213 -58.44 -28.65 13.12
N PRO A 214 -59.16 -29.50 12.35
CA PRO A 214 -59.83 -30.65 12.94
C PRO A 214 -58.79 -31.67 13.42
N VAL A 215 -58.94 -32.07 14.69
CA VAL A 215 -58.16 -33.14 15.33
C VAL A 215 -58.47 -34.47 14.65
N ILE A 216 -57.47 -35.10 14.05
CA ILE A 216 -57.57 -36.46 13.52
C ILE A 216 -57.25 -37.44 14.67
N PRO A 217 -58.14 -38.38 15.03
CA PRO A 217 -57.84 -39.38 16.05
C PRO A 217 -56.94 -40.49 15.50
N THR A 218 -55.98 -40.89 16.34
CA THR A 218 -55.01 -41.96 16.16
C THR A 218 -55.68 -43.33 15.92
N PRO A 219 -55.22 -44.16 14.96
CA PRO A 219 -55.58 -45.57 14.95
C PRO A 219 -54.56 -46.38 15.76
N ALA A 220 -55.09 -47.19 16.69
CA ALA A 220 -54.37 -48.24 17.38
C ALA A 220 -53.97 -49.35 16.39
N PHE A 221 -52.77 -49.91 16.53
CA PHE A 221 -52.46 -51.20 15.94
C PHE A 221 -51.78 -52.11 16.97
N LEU A 222 -52.31 -53.33 16.96
CA LEU A 222 -52.18 -54.44 17.88
C LEU A 222 -50.76 -55.01 17.93
N ALA A 223 -50.42 -55.58 19.09
CA ALA A 223 -49.29 -56.49 19.30
C ALA A 223 -49.60 -57.90 18.75
N ASP A 224 -48.53 -58.61 18.38
CA ASP A 224 -48.28 -60.08 18.33
C ASP A 224 -47.04 -60.24 17.40
N ASP A 225 -45.97 -60.98 17.66
CA ASP A 225 -45.58 -62.01 18.65
C ASP A 225 -44.04 -61.93 18.83
#